data_AF-A0A3B8SUZ1-F1
#
_entry.id   AF-A0A3B8SUZ1-F1
#
_cell.length_a   1.000
_cell.length_b   1.000
_cell.length_c   1.000
_cell.angle_alpha   90.00
_cell.angle_beta   90.00
_cell.angle_gamma   90.00
#
_symmetry.space_group_name_H-M   'P 1'
#
loop_
_entity.id
_entity.type
_entity.pdbx_description
1 polymer ?
#
loop_
_entity_poly.entity_id
_entity_poly.type
_entity_poly.pdbx_seq_one_letter_code
_entity_poly.pdbx_strand_id
1 'polypeptide(L)'
;MSRALSPTLRTHIMARIVSFVFSLLFVCQVAHAQAFDQGKALADASLKEKAAWIETLAADDSEEGTRILQYWLDGDLVYWPQGGRLVRGVKEGRSYQLTDLMTGEALGTVSSRDIDRVKTNNSLRGALKQVLGARQLASRDREVRLAAIAELKRKPDYSVLPLLKQREANEQDAQIAGQLSVLIGLVLLESAEANEQLQGLQRISGELSPEVKDSLSRFLLNPTLNPEVAKVAQREL
;
A
#
# COMPACT_ATOMS: atom_id res chain seq x y z
N MET A 1 -58.49 -13.11 34.67
CA MET A 1 -59.19 -12.84 33.40
C MET A 1 -58.18 -12.28 32.40
N SER A 2 -57.48 -13.16 31.68
CA SER A 2 -56.42 -12.77 30.73
C SER A 2 -56.98 -12.82 29.32
N ARG A 3 -57.06 -11.65 28.66
CA ARG A 3 -57.65 -11.49 27.33
C ARG A 3 -56.57 -11.78 26.29
N ALA A 4 -56.61 -12.98 25.70
CA ALA A 4 -55.70 -13.37 24.64
C ALA A 4 -55.94 -12.52 23.39
N LEU A 5 -54.88 -11.92 22.86
CA LEU A 5 -54.88 -11.13 21.62
C LEU A 5 -55.09 -12.06 20.40
N SER A 6 -55.91 -11.60 19.44
CA SER A 6 -56.30 -12.36 18.25
C SER A 6 -55.15 -12.59 17.25
N PRO A 7 -55.16 -13.71 16.51
CA PRO A 7 -54.04 -14.17 15.68
C PRO A 7 -53.67 -13.23 14.51
N THR A 8 -54.59 -12.38 14.08
CA THR A 8 -54.38 -11.43 12.96
C THR A 8 -53.50 -10.24 13.35
N LEU A 9 -53.37 -9.91 14.63
CA LEU A 9 -52.58 -8.77 15.09
C LEU A 9 -51.08 -9.11 15.22
N ARG A 10 -50.73 -10.41 15.33
CA ARG A 10 -49.35 -10.90 15.43
C ARG A 10 -48.62 -10.91 14.08
N THR A 11 -49.33 -11.22 13.00
CA THR A 11 -48.76 -11.29 11.64
C THR A 11 -48.37 -9.92 11.08
N HIS A 12 -49.12 -8.86 11.40
CA HIS A 12 -48.78 -7.50 10.96
C HIS A 12 -47.63 -6.85 11.74
N ILE A 13 -47.38 -7.28 12.98
CA ILE A 13 -46.25 -6.78 13.80
C ILE A 13 -44.94 -7.48 13.39
N MET A 14 -44.95 -8.80 13.11
CA MET A 14 -43.77 -9.50 12.59
C MET A 14 -43.37 -9.04 11.18
N ALA A 15 -44.32 -8.76 10.30
CA ALA A 15 -44.01 -8.29 8.94
C ALA A 15 -43.36 -6.89 8.91
N ARG A 16 -43.68 -6.00 9.87
CA ARG A 16 -43.09 -4.66 9.95
C ARG A 16 -41.70 -4.64 10.59
N ILE A 17 -41.38 -5.60 11.45
CA ILE A 17 -40.05 -5.74 12.08
C ILE A 17 -39.04 -6.36 11.10
N VAL A 18 -39.47 -7.32 10.26
CA VAL A 18 -38.60 -7.90 9.21
C VAL A 18 -38.29 -6.88 8.10
N SER A 19 -39.21 -5.98 7.78
CA SER A 19 -38.98 -4.92 6.80
C SER A 19 -38.04 -3.80 7.27
N PHE A 20 -37.85 -3.63 8.60
CA PHE A 20 -36.97 -2.59 9.15
C PHE A 20 -35.52 -3.09 9.31
N VAL A 21 -35.31 -4.40 9.52
CA VAL A 21 -33.97 -5.02 9.58
C VAL A 21 -33.36 -5.17 8.19
N PHE A 22 -34.17 -5.34 7.13
CA PHE A 22 -33.67 -5.42 5.76
C PHE A 22 -33.24 -4.06 5.18
N SER A 23 -33.81 -2.95 5.66
CA SER A 23 -33.42 -1.60 5.24
C SER A 23 -32.16 -1.06 5.93
N LEU A 24 -31.69 -1.69 7.03
CA LEU A 24 -30.46 -1.27 7.72
C LEU A 24 -29.19 -1.91 7.14
N LEU A 25 -29.32 -2.98 6.36
CA LEU A 25 -28.19 -3.69 5.73
C LEU A 25 -27.82 -3.14 4.34
N PHE A 26 -28.59 -2.20 3.78
CA PHE A 26 -28.37 -1.69 2.43
C PHE A 26 -27.60 -0.35 2.35
N VAL A 27 -27.32 0.29 3.49
CA VAL A 27 -26.76 1.66 3.51
C VAL A 27 -25.23 1.70 3.34
N CYS A 28 -24.53 0.55 3.40
CA CYS A 28 -23.06 0.53 3.43
C CYS A 28 -22.37 0.15 2.12
N GLN A 29 -23.01 0.27 0.95
CA GLN A 29 -22.35 -0.03 -0.34
C GLN A 29 -22.10 1.18 -1.25
N VAL A 30 -22.55 2.39 -0.89
CA VAL A 30 -22.46 3.56 -1.79
C VAL A 30 -21.08 4.25 -1.75
N ALA A 31 -20.20 3.89 -0.81
CA ALA A 31 -18.88 4.55 -0.67
C ALA A 31 -17.81 4.07 -1.67
N HIS A 32 -17.86 2.82 -2.15
CA HIS A 32 -16.82 2.28 -3.06
C HIS A 32 -16.96 2.78 -4.51
N ALA A 33 -18.17 3.13 -4.95
CA ALA A 33 -18.41 3.59 -6.31
C ALA A 33 -17.79 4.96 -6.64
N GLN A 34 -17.53 5.82 -5.64
CA GLN A 34 -17.17 7.22 -5.88
C GLN A 34 -15.76 7.43 -6.43
N ALA A 35 -14.80 6.54 -6.17
CA ALA A 35 -13.45 6.65 -6.75
C ALA A 35 -13.43 6.30 -8.25
N PHE A 36 -14.41 5.52 -8.72
CA PHE A 36 -14.41 4.92 -10.06
C PHE A 36 -15.13 5.74 -11.13
N ASP A 37 -16.17 6.49 -10.77
CA ASP A 37 -16.83 7.44 -11.68
C ASP A 37 -15.84 8.48 -12.23
N GLN A 38 -14.70 8.66 -11.57
CA GLN A 38 -13.65 9.62 -11.92
C GLN A 38 -12.41 8.96 -12.52
N GLY A 39 -12.45 7.67 -12.89
CA GLY A 39 -11.30 6.96 -13.48
C GLY A 39 -10.73 7.66 -14.73
N LYS A 40 -11.60 8.26 -15.55
CA LYS A 40 -11.18 9.09 -16.69
C LYS A 40 -10.44 10.35 -16.23
N ALA A 41 -10.95 11.03 -15.20
CA ALA A 41 -10.32 12.23 -14.65
C ALA A 41 -8.92 11.91 -14.08
N LEU A 42 -8.75 10.77 -13.41
CA LEU A 42 -7.44 10.30 -12.95
C LEU A 42 -6.48 10.06 -14.13
N ALA A 43 -6.95 9.39 -15.19
CA ALA A 43 -6.13 9.13 -16.38
C ALA A 43 -5.63 10.43 -17.02
N ASP A 44 -6.53 11.42 -17.19
CA ASP A 44 -6.27 12.71 -17.83
C ASP A 44 -5.50 13.70 -16.94
N ALA A 45 -5.58 13.54 -15.62
CA ALA A 45 -5.00 14.47 -14.66
C ALA A 45 -3.51 14.75 -14.93
N SER A 46 -3.09 15.99 -14.69
CA SER A 46 -1.68 16.35 -14.67
C SER A 46 -0.93 15.58 -13.57
N LEU A 47 0.40 15.52 -13.67
CA LEU A 47 1.22 14.88 -12.64
C LEU A 47 1.03 15.52 -11.25
N LYS A 48 0.70 16.83 -11.21
CA LYS A 48 0.42 17.56 -9.96
C LYS A 48 -0.92 17.14 -9.36
N GLU A 49 -1.97 17.06 -10.17
CA GLU A 49 -3.31 16.62 -9.72
C GLU A 49 -3.30 15.15 -9.31
N LYS A 50 -2.51 14.31 -10.00
CA LYS A 50 -2.29 12.92 -9.62
C LYS A 50 -1.72 12.76 -8.21
N ALA A 51 -0.95 13.72 -7.69
CA ALA A 51 -0.53 13.67 -6.29
C ALA A 51 -1.72 13.77 -5.33
N ALA A 52 -2.69 14.65 -5.62
CA ALA A 52 -3.91 14.76 -4.82
C ALA A 52 -4.76 13.48 -4.89
N TRP A 53 -4.80 12.81 -6.05
CA TRP A 53 -5.43 11.50 -6.19
C TRP A 53 -4.81 10.44 -5.29
N ILE A 54 -3.48 10.44 -5.15
CA ILE A 54 -2.78 9.53 -4.24
C ILE A 54 -3.20 9.80 -2.79
N GLU A 55 -3.30 11.07 -2.37
CA GLU A 55 -3.75 11.42 -1.02
C GLU A 55 -5.22 11.01 -0.76
N THR A 56 -6.11 11.23 -1.74
CA THR A 56 -7.50 10.77 -1.65
C THR A 56 -7.54 9.25 -1.51
N LEU A 57 -6.79 8.53 -2.35
CA LEU A 57 -6.71 7.09 -2.29
C LEU A 57 -6.08 6.64 -0.98
N ALA A 58 -5.10 7.36 -0.43
CA ALA A 58 -4.44 7.03 0.84
C ALA A 58 -5.40 7.03 2.03
N ALA A 59 -6.40 7.91 2.01
CA ALA A 59 -7.47 7.94 3.01
C ALA A 59 -8.49 6.78 2.87
N ASP A 60 -8.50 6.07 1.73
CA ASP A 60 -9.37 4.92 1.46
C ASP A 60 -8.64 3.58 1.58
N ASP A 61 -8.73 2.95 2.76
CA ASP A 61 -8.11 1.66 3.05
C ASP A 61 -8.84 0.44 2.45
N SER A 62 -9.73 0.64 1.48
CA SER A 62 -10.36 -0.46 0.74
C SER A 62 -9.34 -1.33 -0.01
N GLU A 63 -9.68 -2.61 -0.22
CA GLU A 63 -8.89 -3.51 -1.08
C GLU A 63 -8.76 -2.95 -2.50
N GLU A 64 -9.84 -2.32 -2.98
CA GLU A 64 -9.90 -1.72 -4.31
C GLU A 64 -8.94 -0.55 -4.46
N GLY A 65 -8.96 0.40 -3.51
CA GLY A 65 -8.02 1.52 -3.47
C GLY A 65 -6.57 1.03 -3.40
N THR A 66 -6.32 -0.04 -2.65
CA THR A 66 -4.99 -0.68 -2.56
C THR A 66 -4.55 -1.27 -3.91
N ARG A 67 -5.46 -1.96 -4.62
CA ARG A 67 -5.16 -2.50 -5.97
C ARG A 67 -4.92 -1.38 -6.99
N ILE A 68 -5.69 -0.30 -6.95
CA ILE A 68 -5.48 0.87 -7.81
C ILE A 68 -4.08 1.45 -7.59
N LEU A 69 -3.70 1.73 -6.34
CA LEU A 69 -2.38 2.25 -5.99
C LEU A 69 -1.26 1.32 -6.49
N GLN A 70 -1.44 0.00 -6.32
CA GLN A 70 -0.47 -1.00 -6.75
C GLN A 70 -0.31 -1.04 -8.27
N TYR A 71 -1.40 -1.19 -9.04
CA TYR A 71 -1.30 -1.21 -10.50
C TYR A 71 -0.83 0.13 -11.07
N TRP A 72 -1.10 1.24 -10.39
CA TRP A 72 -0.56 2.53 -10.78
C TRP A 72 0.96 2.59 -10.55
N LEU A 73 1.44 2.07 -9.42
CA LEU A 73 2.87 1.96 -9.13
C LEU A 73 3.58 1.10 -10.18
N ASP A 74 2.97 -0.02 -10.55
CA ASP A 74 3.48 -0.97 -11.55
C ASP A 74 3.41 -0.41 -12.99
N GLY A 75 2.60 0.63 -13.21
CA GLY A 75 2.40 1.25 -14.52
C GLY A 75 1.40 0.50 -15.42
N ASP A 76 0.66 -0.42 -14.83
CA ASP A 76 -0.37 -1.29 -15.41
C ASP A 76 -1.78 -0.69 -15.30
N LEU A 77 -1.99 0.35 -14.48
CA LEU A 77 -3.31 0.98 -14.35
C LEU A 77 -3.66 1.78 -15.62
N VAL A 78 -4.79 1.42 -16.24
CA VAL A 78 -5.30 2.09 -17.45
C VAL A 78 -6.79 2.34 -17.32
N TYR A 79 -7.27 3.41 -17.93
CA TYR A 79 -8.69 3.63 -18.16
C TYR A 79 -9.06 3.01 -19.51
N TRP A 80 -10.13 2.22 -19.53
CA TRP A 80 -10.66 1.58 -20.73
C TRP A 80 -11.97 2.25 -21.13
N PRO A 81 -11.97 3.13 -22.16
CA PRO A 81 -13.14 3.92 -22.53
C PRO A 81 -14.37 3.09 -22.91
N GLN A 82 -14.19 1.94 -23.57
CA GLN A 82 -15.31 1.07 -23.94
C GLN A 82 -16.03 0.50 -22.71
N GLY A 83 -15.29 0.23 -21.63
CA GLY A 83 -15.84 -0.24 -20.36
C GLY A 83 -16.18 0.88 -19.37
N GLY A 84 -15.83 2.13 -19.68
CA GLY A 84 -16.07 3.30 -18.82
C GLY A 84 -15.37 3.24 -17.46
N ARG A 85 -14.27 2.48 -17.32
CA ARG A 85 -13.68 2.16 -16.01
C ARG A 85 -12.17 1.98 -16.03
N LEU A 86 -11.55 2.07 -14.86
CA LEU A 86 -10.17 1.64 -14.66
C LEU A 86 -10.10 0.11 -14.68
N VAL A 87 -9.05 -0.40 -15.32
CA VAL A 87 -8.73 -1.82 -15.42
C VAL A 87 -7.22 -2.00 -15.27
N ARG A 88 -6.78 -3.24 -15.01
CA ARG A 88 -5.37 -3.58 -15.17
C ARG A 88 -5.12 -3.83 -16.65
N GLY A 89 -4.12 -3.18 -17.22
CA GLY A 89 -3.68 -3.34 -18.59
C GLY A 89 -2.20 -3.71 -18.65
N VAL A 90 -1.90 -4.98 -18.91
CA VAL A 90 -0.52 -5.46 -19.10
C VAL A 90 -0.16 -5.36 -20.58
N LYS A 91 0.95 -4.71 -20.88
CA LYS A 91 1.37 -4.49 -22.27
C LYS A 91 1.91 -5.77 -22.91
N GLU A 92 1.36 -6.13 -24.07
CA GLU A 92 1.80 -7.24 -24.91
C GLU A 92 2.09 -6.72 -26.34
N GLY A 93 3.36 -6.45 -26.63
CA GLY A 93 3.77 -5.88 -27.92
C GLY A 93 3.14 -4.50 -28.18
N ARG A 94 2.16 -4.45 -29.10
CA ARG A 94 1.41 -3.22 -29.46
C ARG A 94 0.00 -3.18 -28.86
N SER A 95 -0.35 -4.18 -28.05
CA SER A 95 -1.66 -4.34 -27.45
C SER A 95 -1.55 -4.42 -25.93
N TYR A 96 -2.70 -4.45 -25.26
CA TYR A 96 -2.80 -4.58 -23.81
C TYR A 96 -3.79 -5.70 -23.48
N GLN A 97 -3.36 -6.66 -22.66
CA GLN A 97 -4.26 -7.63 -22.04
C GLN A 97 -4.93 -6.96 -20.85
N LEU A 98 -6.26 -6.92 -20.87
CA LEU A 98 -7.06 -6.25 -19.86
C LEU A 98 -7.61 -7.25 -18.85
N THR A 99 -7.64 -6.84 -17.59
CA THR A 99 -8.19 -7.61 -16.49
C THR A 99 -8.97 -6.71 -15.54
N ASP A 100 -10.11 -7.19 -15.04
CA ASP A 100 -10.86 -6.50 -13.99
C ASP A 100 -10.01 -6.35 -12.72
N LEU A 101 -10.10 -5.17 -12.09
CA LEU A 101 -9.26 -4.85 -10.93
C LEU A 101 -9.59 -5.71 -9.71
N MET A 102 -10.86 -6.05 -9.53
CA MET A 102 -11.37 -6.72 -8.33
C MET A 102 -11.48 -8.22 -8.54
N THR A 103 -12.11 -8.64 -9.64
CA THR A 103 -12.38 -10.06 -9.89
C THR A 103 -11.19 -10.78 -10.49
N GLY A 104 -10.26 -10.07 -11.13
CA GLY A 104 -9.20 -10.68 -11.90
C GLY A 104 -9.68 -11.34 -13.21
N GLU A 105 -10.93 -11.08 -13.61
CA GLU A 105 -11.50 -11.62 -14.85
C GLU A 105 -10.84 -10.99 -16.08
N ALA A 106 -10.50 -11.80 -17.08
CA ALA A 106 -9.95 -11.33 -18.34
C ALA A 106 -11.02 -10.58 -19.14
N LEU A 107 -10.72 -9.34 -19.53
CA LEU A 107 -11.61 -8.47 -20.31
C LEU A 107 -11.24 -8.43 -21.80
N GLY A 108 -10.26 -9.25 -22.20
CA GLY A 108 -9.76 -9.36 -23.57
C GLY A 108 -8.51 -8.52 -23.82
N THR A 109 -8.08 -8.48 -25.08
CA THR A 109 -6.89 -7.76 -25.52
C THR A 109 -7.30 -6.61 -26.44
N VAL A 110 -6.82 -5.41 -26.15
CA VAL A 110 -7.15 -4.18 -26.92
C VAL A 110 -5.91 -3.50 -27.47
N SER A 111 -6.07 -2.63 -28.46
CA SER A 111 -4.97 -1.84 -29.00
C SER A 111 -4.51 -0.81 -27.97
N SER A 112 -3.25 -0.39 -28.03
CA SER A 112 -2.75 0.72 -27.21
C SER A 112 -3.48 2.05 -27.45
N ARG A 113 -4.27 2.16 -28.52
CA ARG A 113 -5.10 3.34 -28.84
C ARG A 113 -6.46 3.31 -28.16
N ASP A 114 -6.88 2.15 -27.65
CA ASP A 114 -8.20 1.95 -27.07
C ASP A 114 -8.17 2.06 -25.53
N ILE A 115 -7.07 2.59 -24.98
CA ILE A 115 -6.87 2.80 -23.54
C ILE A 115 -6.19 4.13 -23.26
N ASP A 116 -6.48 4.69 -22.09
CA ASP A 116 -5.80 5.86 -21.55
C ASP A 116 -4.93 5.43 -20.36
N ARG A 117 -3.61 5.59 -20.48
CA ARG A 117 -2.70 5.16 -19.40
C ARG A 117 -2.71 6.14 -18.23
N VAL A 118 -2.78 5.62 -17.01
CA VAL A 118 -2.55 6.43 -15.81
C VAL A 118 -1.04 6.58 -15.60
N LYS A 119 -0.48 7.68 -16.11
CA LYS A 119 0.97 7.93 -16.08
C LYS A 119 1.49 8.13 -14.65
N THR A 120 2.76 7.82 -14.46
CA THR A 120 3.51 8.05 -13.22
C THR A 120 4.87 8.69 -13.52
N ASN A 121 5.57 9.20 -12.50
CA ASN A 121 6.96 9.66 -12.56
C ASN A 121 7.70 9.22 -11.27
N ASN A 122 8.97 9.57 -11.11
CA ASN A 122 9.74 9.14 -9.94
C ASN A 122 9.17 9.68 -8.61
N SER A 123 8.65 10.90 -8.59
CA SER A 123 8.03 11.48 -7.40
C SER A 123 6.72 10.78 -7.02
N LEU A 124 5.82 10.55 -7.99
CA LEU A 124 4.57 9.82 -7.77
C LEU A 124 4.83 8.36 -7.36
N ARG A 125 5.84 7.70 -7.95
CA ARG A 125 6.24 6.36 -7.51
C ARG A 125 6.69 6.35 -6.05
N GLY A 126 7.40 7.38 -5.59
CA GLY A 126 7.75 7.54 -4.18
C GLY A 126 6.51 7.65 -3.30
N ALA A 127 5.59 8.54 -3.65
CA ALA A 127 4.33 8.72 -2.90
C ALA A 127 3.46 7.44 -2.87
N LEU A 128 3.28 6.76 -4.02
CA LEU A 128 2.56 5.50 -4.11
C LEU A 128 3.16 4.41 -3.21
N LYS A 129 4.49 4.28 -3.21
CA LYS A 129 5.20 3.35 -2.32
C LYS A 129 5.01 3.69 -0.85
N GLN A 130 5.05 4.98 -0.49
CA GLN A 130 4.82 5.40 0.89
C GLN A 130 3.41 5.00 1.35
N VAL A 131 2.38 5.27 0.56
CA VAL A 131 1.00 4.92 0.90
C VAL A 131 0.82 3.40 1.00
N LEU A 132 1.26 2.64 -0.01
CA LEU A 132 1.15 1.18 -0.02
C LEU A 132 1.93 0.53 1.13
N GLY A 133 3.15 0.98 1.37
CA GLY A 133 3.97 0.53 2.49
C GLY A 133 3.29 0.84 3.82
N ALA A 134 2.69 2.02 3.97
CA ALA A 134 1.99 2.41 5.20
C ALA A 134 0.84 1.47 5.51
N ARG A 135 0.04 1.12 4.50
CA ARG A 135 -1.07 0.16 4.65
C ARG A 135 -0.62 -1.21 5.06
N GLN A 136 0.36 -1.77 4.36
CA GLN A 136 0.82 -3.12 4.64
C GLN A 136 1.45 -3.18 6.04
N LEU A 137 2.24 -2.16 6.41
CA LEU A 137 2.80 -2.04 7.75
C LEU A 137 1.72 -1.84 8.83
N ALA A 138 0.63 -1.14 8.54
CA ALA A 138 -0.49 -0.91 9.47
C ALA A 138 -1.54 -2.05 9.47
N SER A 139 -1.35 -3.10 8.65
CA SER A 139 -2.30 -4.20 8.55
C SER A 139 -2.56 -4.83 9.92
N ARG A 140 -3.82 -5.20 10.17
CA ARG A 140 -4.19 -5.97 11.38
C ARG A 140 -3.59 -7.37 11.36
N ASP A 141 -3.37 -7.92 10.16
CA ASP A 141 -2.75 -9.22 9.97
C ASP A 141 -1.22 -9.13 10.20
N ARG A 142 -0.74 -9.92 11.14
CA ARG A 142 0.68 -10.07 11.50
C ARG A 142 1.53 -10.44 10.29
N GLU A 143 1.09 -11.40 9.48
CA GLU A 143 1.89 -11.95 8.39
C GLU A 143 2.05 -10.92 7.26
N VAL A 144 1.01 -10.13 7.01
CA VAL A 144 1.07 -9.00 6.06
C VAL A 144 2.11 -7.96 6.50
N ARG A 145 2.17 -7.65 7.80
CA ARG A 145 3.19 -6.71 8.34
C ARG A 145 4.60 -7.28 8.19
N LEU A 146 4.80 -8.56 8.50
CA LEU A 146 6.11 -9.22 8.37
C LEU A 146 6.58 -9.28 6.91
N ALA A 147 5.68 -9.64 5.99
CA ALA A 147 5.95 -9.64 4.56
C ALA A 147 6.35 -8.24 4.06
N ALA A 148 5.63 -7.20 4.48
CA ALA A 148 5.95 -5.81 4.15
C ALA A 148 7.36 -5.40 4.60
N ILE A 149 7.72 -5.75 5.84
CA ILE A 149 9.05 -5.46 6.39
C ILE A 149 10.12 -6.21 5.59
N ALA A 150 9.90 -7.50 5.28
CA ALA A 150 10.85 -8.30 4.51
C ALA A 150 11.09 -7.72 3.11
N GLU A 151 10.04 -7.29 2.41
CA GLU A 151 10.17 -6.64 1.10
C GLU A 151 10.96 -5.32 1.19
N LEU A 152 10.65 -4.48 2.19
CA LEU A 152 11.35 -3.21 2.39
C LEU A 152 12.83 -3.40 2.76
N LYS A 153 13.18 -4.47 3.48
CA LYS A 153 14.59 -4.80 3.82
C LYS A 153 15.44 -5.11 2.59
N ARG A 154 14.85 -5.70 1.54
CA ARG A 154 15.60 -6.03 0.31
C ARG A 154 16.06 -4.79 -0.44
N LYS A 155 15.30 -3.71 -0.36
CA LYS A 155 15.63 -2.42 -0.98
C LYS A 155 15.31 -1.27 -0.02
N PRO A 156 16.18 -1.02 0.98
CA PRO A 156 16.01 0.08 1.90
C PRO A 156 15.93 1.41 1.13
N ASP A 157 15.01 2.28 1.55
CA ASP A 157 14.76 3.58 0.92
C ASP A 157 14.62 4.63 2.01
N TYR A 158 15.55 5.59 2.07
CA TYR A 158 15.56 6.65 3.08
C TYR A 158 14.24 7.44 3.13
N SER A 159 13.52 7.58 2.00
CA SER A 159 12.27 8.33 1.93
C SER A 159 11.12 7.75 2.76
N VAL A 160 11.20 6.49 3.20
CA VAL A 160 10.16 5.86 4.03
C VAL A 160 10.47 5.89 5.54
N LEU A 161 11.61 6.47 5.95
CA LEU A 161 12.03 6.55 7.35
C LEU A 161 10.96 7.15 8.29
N PRO A 162 10.26 8.26 7.96
CA PRO A 162 9.23 8.81 8.84
C PRO A 162 8.08 7.83 9.10
N LEU A 163 7.65 7.12 8.05
CA LEU A 163 6.62 6.09 8.14
C LEU A 163 7.05 4.93 9.05
N LEU A 164 8.29 4.45 8.89
CA LEU A 164 8.81 3.35 9.70
C LEU A 164 8.90 3.74 11.18
N LYS A 165 9.38 4.94 11.49
CA LYS A 165 9.44 5.45 12.88
C LYS A 165 8.04 5.55 13.50
N GLN A 166 7.07 6.07 12.74
CA GLN A 166 5.68 6.11 13.20
C GLN A 166 5.12 4.70 13.43
N ARG A 167 5.43 3.74 12.56
CA ARG A 167 4.97 2.37 12.70
C ARG A 167 5.60 1.69 13.92
N GLU A 168 6.91 1.82 14.11
CA GLU A 168 7.67 1.25 15.24
C GLU A 168 7.10 1.73 16.58
N ALA A 169 6.79 3.04 16.70
CA ALA A 169 6.21 3.62 17.91
C ALA A 169 4.83 3.05 18.31
N ASN A 170 4.10 2.46 17.35
CA ASN A 170 2.76 1.92 17.55
C ASN A 170 2.71 0.39 17.43
N GLU A 171 3.85 -0.30 17.29
CA GLU A 171 3.89 -1.76 17.21
C GLU A 171 3.88 -2.37 18.60
N GLN A 172 2.96 -3.30 18.82
CA GLN A 172 2.80 -4.01 20.10
C GLN A 172 3.47 -5.38 20.07
N ASP A 173 3.69 -5.91 18.86
CA ASP A 173 4.35 -7.18 18.70
C ASP A 173 5.88 -7.05 18.74
N ALA A 174 6.50 -7.65 19.75
CA ALA A 174 7.94 -7.52 19.99
C ALA A 174 8.81 -8.04 18.82
N GLN A 175 8.39 -9.11 18.13
CA GLN A 175 9.14 -9.62 16.99
C GLN A 175 9.07 -8.64 15.82
N ILE A 176 7.87 -8.10 15.52
CA ILE A 176 7.71 -7.12 14.45
C ILE A 176 8.46 -5.83 14.80
N ALA A 177 8.42 -5.37 16.05
CA ALA A 177 9.16 -4.21 16.50
C ALA A 177 10.68 -4.39 16.29
N GLY A 178 11.22 -5.57 16.62
CA GLY A 178 12.62 -5.89 16.33
C GLY A 178 12.94 -5.86 14.82
N GLN A 179 12.07 -6.47 14.00
CA GLN A 179 12.23 -6.47 12.54
C GLN A 179 12.12 -5.05 11.93
N LEU A 180 11.22 -4.21 12.46
CA LEU A 180 11.11 -2.78 12.12
C LEU A 180 12.37 -2.01 12.50
N SER A 181 12.93 -2.26 13.69
CA SER A 181 14.15 -1.59 14.13
C SER A 181 15.33 -1.91 13.22
N VAL A 182 15.48 -3.19 12.83
CA VAL A 182 16.49 -3.58 11.84
C VAL A 182 16.24 -2.89 10.50
N LEU A 183 15.01 -2.86 10.01
CA LEU A 183 14.67 -2.17 8.76
C LEU A 183 14.98 -0.66 8.84
N ILE A 184 14.62 0.01 9.93
CA ILE A 184 14.97 1.42 10.17
C ILE A 184 16.49 1.58 10.16
N GLY A 185 17.21 0.63 10.76
CA GLY A 185 18.67 0.63 10.76
C GLY A 185 19.26 0.61 9.35
N LEU A 186 18.78 -0.32 8.52
CA LEU A 186 19.17 -0.42 7.11
C LEU A 186 18.84 0.85 6.31
N VAL A 187 17.67 1.45 6.56
CA VAL A 187 17.25 2.69 5.91
C VAL A 187 18.14 3.87 6.32
N LEU A 188 18.57 3.93 7.58
CA LEU A 188 19.46 4.98 8.09
C LEU A 188 20.88 4.92 7.51
N LEU A 189 21.35 3.74 7.07
CA LEU A 189 22.64 3.62 6.37
C LEU A 189 22.65 4.37 5.03
N GLU A 190 21.48 4.55 4.39
CA GLU A 190 21.33 5.31 3.14
C GLU A 190 21.35 6.84 3.37
N SER A 191 21.41 7.30 4.63
CA SER A 191 21.49 8.73 4.96
C SER A 191 22.81 9.35 4.51
N ALA A 192 22.77 10.64 4.19
CA ALA A 192 23.97 11.46 4.01
C ALA A 192 24.63 11.87 5.33
N GLU A 193 23.91 11.74 6.46
CA GLU A 193 24.34 12.24 7.76
C GLU A 193 25.02 11.15 8.59
N ALA A 194 26.26 11.40 9.01
CA ALA A 194 27.06 10.44 9.79
C ALA A 194 26.38 10.03 11.11
N ASN A 195 25.68 10.95 11.78
CA ASN A 195 24.97 10.65 13.02
C ASN A 195 23.79 9.68 12.81
N GLU A 196 23.12 9.76 11.66
CA GLU A 196 22.05 8.83 11.32
C GLU A 196 22.61 7.46 10.93
N GLN A 197 23.70 7.45 10.16
CA GLN A 197 24.42 6.21 9.84
C GLN A 197 24.85 5.45 11.11
N LEU A 198 25.39 6.14 12.11
CA LEU A 198 25.75 5.54 13.40
C LEU A 198 24.54 4.96 14.15
N GLN A 199 23.40 5.67 14.15
CA GLN A 199 22.14 5.12 14.70
C GLN A 199 21.68 3.90 13.93
N GLY A 200 21.89 3.89 12.61
CA GLY A 200 21.61 2.76 11.74
C GLY A 200 22.39 1.52 12.13
N LEU A 201 23.72 1.67 12.28
CA LEU A 201 24.64 0.62 12.73
C LEU A 201 24.25 0.06 14.10
N GLN A 202 23.89 0.94 15.05
CA GLN A 202 23.42 0.49 16.38
C GLN A 202 22.17 -0.39 16.30
N ARG A 203 21.23 -0.05 15.42
CA ARG A 203 19.96 -0.79 15.27
C ARG A 203 20.12 -2.17 14.63
N ILE A 204 21.12 -2.35 13.76
CA ILE A 204 21.39 -3.63 13.10
C ILE A 204 22.46 -4.46 13.82
N SER A 205 23.05 -3.93 14.89
CA SER A 205 24.12 -4.60 15.63
C SER A 205 23.66 -5.97 16.15
N GLY A 206 24.47 -7.00 15.90
CA GLY A 206 24.18 -8.38 16.26
C GLY A 206 23.16 -9.10 15.38
N GLU A 207 22.57 -8.45 14.38
CA GLU A 207 21.72 -9.11 13.38
C GLU A 207 22.60 -9.76 12.30
N LEU A 208 22.38 -11.06 12.06
CA LEU A 208 23.22 -11.88 11.18
C LEU A 208 22.54 -12.23 9.85
N SER A 209 21.39 -11.60 9.57
CA SER A 209 20.61 -11.86 8.37
C SER A 209 21.42 -11.56 7.08
N PRO A 210 21.16 -12.29 5.98
CA PRO A 210 21.81 -12.03 4.70
C PRO A 210 21.64 -10.57 4.22
N GLU A 211 20.48 -9.97 4.48
CA GLU A 211 20.17 -8.58 4.10
C GLU A 211 21.07 -7.59 4.84
N VAL A 212 21.30 -7.79 6.14
CA VAL A 212 22.20 -6.93 6.94
C VAL A 212 23.63 -7.05 6.44
N LYS A 213 24.11 -8.26 6.17
CA LYS A 213 25.47 -8.49 5.64
C LYS A 213 25.68 -7.88 4.26
N ASP A 214 24.71 -8.02 3.37
CA ASP A 214 24.76 -7.42 2.04
C ASP A 214 24.76 -5.89 2.11
N SER A 215 23.87 -5.31 2.92
CA SER A 215 23.83 -3.86 3.13
C SER A 215 25.10 -3.32 3.77
N LEU A 216 25.65 -3.97 4.79
CA LEU A 216 26.92 -3.56 5.41
C LEU A 216 28.09 -3.63 4.43
N SER A 217 28.15 -4.70 3.64
CA SER A 217 29.18 -4.86 2.61
C SER A 217 29.10 -3.75 1.57
N ARG A 218 27.90 -3.45 1.06
CA ARG A 218 27.66 -2.33 0.13
C ARG A 218 27.99 -0.98 0.76
N PHE A 219 27.60 -0.79 2.02
CA PHE A 219 27.87 0.43 2.77
C PHE A 219 29.37 0.69 2.88
N LEU A 220 30.16 -0.31 3.27
CA LEU A 220 31.62 -0.23 3.41
C LEU A 220 32.38 0.02 2.10
N LEU A 221 31.77 -0.27 0.94
CA LEU A 221 32.35 0.04 -0.36
C LEU A 221 32.26 1.53 -0.73
N ASN A 222 31.50 2.34 0.03
CA ASN A 222 31.41 3.76 -0.22
C ASN A 222 32.71 4.49 0.19
N PRO A 223 33.49 5.03 -0.77
CA PRO A 223 34.78 5.65 -0.48
C PRO A 223 34.68 7.00 0.24
N THR A 224 33.49 7.59 0.32
CA THR A 224 33.26 8.88 0.98
C THR A 224 32.75 8.74 2.41
N LEU A 225 32.71 7.52 2.94
CA LEU A 225 32.29 7.29 4.32
C LEU A 225 33.12 8.05 5.33
N ASN A 226 32.45 8.58 6.35
CA ASN A 226 33.11 9.14 7.50
C ASN A 226 34.01 8.06 8.16
N PRO A 227 35.29 8.35 8.49
CA PRO A 227 36.20 7.35 9.04
C PRO A 227 35.71 6.66 10.32
N GLU A 228 35.03 7.39 11.21
CA GLU A 228 34.48 6.80 12.44
C GLU A 228 33.31 5.86 12.13
N VAL A 229 32.45 6.24 11.18
CA VAL A 229 31.34 5.39 10.71
C VAL A 229 31.88 4.10 10.09
N ALA A 230 32.90 4.19 9.21
CA ALA A 230 33.53 3.03 8.60
C ALA A 230 34.13 2.07 9.64
N LYS A 231 34.79 2.62 10.67
CA LYS A 231 35.36 1.84 11.77
C LYS A 231 34.30 1.11 12.59
N VAL A 232 33.15 1.73 12.87
CA VAL A 232 32.03 1.06 13.54
C VAL A 232 31.45 -0.02 12.62
N ALA A 233 31.17 0.30 11.37
CA ALA A 233 30.61 -0.65 10.41
C ALA A 233 31.47 -1.90 10.21
N GLN A 234 32.81 -1.77 10.21
CA GLN A 234 33.74 -2.90 10.14
C GLN A 234 33.66 -3.84 11.34
N ARG A 235 33.20 -3.37 12.51
CA ARG A 235 33.04 -4.20 13.70
C ARG A 235 31.72 -4.98 13.70
N GLU A 236 30.73 -4.49 12.96
CA GLU A 236 29.40 -5.08 12.87
C GLU A 236 29.28 -6.12 11.73
N LEU A 237 30.28 -6.20 10.84
CA LEU A 237 30.37 -7.17 9.73
C LEU A 237 30.87 -8.55 10.22
#